data_AF-A0A415C3C1-F1
#
_entry.id   AF-A0A415C3C1-F1
#
_cell.length_a   1.000
_cell.length_b   1.000
_cell.length_c   1.000
_cell.angle_alpha   90.00
_cell.angle_beta   90.00
_cell.angle_gamma   90.00
#
_symmetry.space_group_name_H-M   'P 1'
#
loop_
_entity.id
_entity.type
_entity.pdbx_description
1 polymer ?
#
loop_
_entity_poly.entity_id
_entity_poly.type
_entity_poly.pdbx_seq_one_letter_code
_entity_poly.pdbx_strand_id
1 'polypeptide(L)'
;MNETRQQKLEYLTDNGYLCNLRGELGMSVKALSLLTKLPDDMFAAIIPKNMENGTTGMTIVPKDLAKAMRRGSKELQAKYNTLDMIDILYAEATK
;
A
#
# COMPACT_ATOMS: atom_id res chain seq x y z
N MET A 1 -7.45 3.19 -22.82
CA MET A 1 -8.71 3.00 -22.08
C MET A 1 -8.43 3.36 -20.64
N ASN A 2 -9.22 4.21 -19.99
CA ASN A 2 -9.12 4.36 -18.53
C ASN A 2 -9.75 3.09 -17.94
N GLU A 3 -8.99 2.27 -17.21
CA GLU A 3 -9.61 1.16 -16.47
C GLU A 3 -10.60 1.73 -15.45
N THR A 4 -11.71 1.04 -15.28
CA THR A 4 -12.67 1.37 -14.23
C THR A 4 -12.02 1.14 -12.87
N ARG A 5 -12.51 1.82 -11.84
CA ARG A 5 -12.04 1.61 -10.46
C ARG A 5 -12.11 0.14 -10.04
N GLN A 6 -13.14 -0.57 -10.49
CA GLN A 6 -13.33 -1.98 -10.16
C GLN A 6 -12.26 -2.87 -10.81
N GLN A 7 -11.91 -2.62 -12.08
CA GLN A 7 -10.82 -3.33 -12.75
C GLN A 7 -9.46 -3.11 -12.06
N LYS A 8 -9.20 -1.88 -11.57
CA LYS A 8 -7.98 -1.59 -10.80
C LYS A 8 -7.95 -2.35 -9.47
N LEU A 9 -9.09 -2.41 -8.76
CA LEU A 9 -9.20 -3.15 -7.51
C LEU A 9 -9.02 -4.66 -7.70
N GLU A 10 -9.62 -5.22 -8.75
CA GLU A 10 -9.47 -6.64 -9.12
C GLU A 10 -7.99 -6.94 -9.41
N TYR A 11 -7.35 -6.17 -10.28
CA TYR A 11 -5.92 -6.33 -10.57
C TYR A 11 -5.05 -6.27 -9.32
N LEU A 12 -5.27 -5.27 -8.45
CA LEU A 12 -4.47 -5.09 -7.24
C LEU A 12 -4.69 -6.23 -6.23
N THR A 13 -5.89 -6.80 -6.18
CA THR A 13 -6.21 -7.95 -5.33
C THR A 13 -5.56 -9.22 -5.87
N ASP A 14 -5.74 -9.50 -7.16
CA ASP A 14 -5.20 -10.69 -7.83
C ASP A 14 -3.67 -10.73 -7.81
N ASN A 15 -3.01 -9.57 -7.76
CA ASN A 15 -1.55 -9.45 -7.69
C ASN A 15 -1.01 -9.28 -6.25
N GLY A 16 -1.85 -9.44 -5.22
CA GLY A 16 -1.43 -9.46 -3.81
C GLY A 16 -1.03 -8.10 -3.23
N TYR A 17 -1.43 -6.99 -3.86
CA TYR A 17 -1.27 -5.64 -3.30
C TYR A 17 -2.36 -5.35 -2.26
N LEU A 18 -3.57 -5.81 -2.53
CA LEU A 18 -4.73 -5.69 -1.65
C LEU A 18 -5.21 -7.08 -1.24
N CYS A 19 -5.79 -7.19 -0.07
CA CYS A 19 -6.40 -8.43 0.40
C CYS A 19 -7.71 -8.14 1.12
N ASN A 20 -8.70 -9.02 0.93
CA ASN A 20 -9.91 -8.96 1.74
C ASN A 20 -9.70 -9.78 3.01
N LEU A 21 -9.64 -9.09 4.14
CA LEU A 21 -9.52 -9.68 5.46
C LEU A 21 -10.83 -9.45 6.21
N ARG A 22 -11.67 -10.49 6.29
CA ARG A 22 -12.92 -10.48 7.08
C ARG A 22 -13.89 -9.35 6.71
N GLY A 23 -13.94 -8.96 5.43
CA GLY A 23 -14.80 -7.87 4.94
C GLY A 23 -14.13 -6.50 4.91
N GLU A 24 -12.89 -6.39 5.40
CA GLU A 24 -12.08 -5.17 5.28
C GLU A 24 -10.99 -5.34 4.22
N LEU A 25 -10.72 -4.26 3.49
CA LEU A 25 -9.67 -4.23 2.48
C LEU A 25 -8.33 -3.86 3.14
N GLY A 26 -7.48 -4.87 3.34
CA GLY A 26 -6.11 -4.72 3.80
C GLY A 26 -5.14 -4.38 2.66
N MET A 27 -4.01 -3.77 3.02
CA MET A 27 -2.88 -3.54 2.11
C MET A 27 -1.70 -4.42 2.51
N SER A 28 -1.01 -4.98 1.53
CA SER A 28 0.23 -5.70 1.77
C SER A 28 1.41 -4.76 2.01
N VAL A 29 2.52 -5.30 2.53
CA VAL A 29 3.78 -4.58 2.65
C VAL A 29 4.26 -4.04 1.30
N LYS A 30 4.08 -4.82 0.24
CA LYS A 30 4.41 -4.41 -1.13
C LYS A 30 3.61 -3.17 -1.56
N ALA A 31 2.31 -3.13 -1.22
CA ALA A 31 1.49 -1.96 -1.50
C ALA A 31 1.93 -0.72 -0.70
N LEU A 32 2.27 -0.89 0.58
CA LEU A 32 2.82 0.18 1.42
C LEU A 32 4.13 0.73 0.85
N SER A 33 5.04 -0.16 0.43
CA SER A 33 6.29 0.19 -0.22
C SER A 33 6.09 1.05 -1.45
N LEU A 34 5.20 0.62 -2.37
CA LEU A 34 4.88 1.40 -3.55
C LEU A 34 4.26 2.77 -3.21
N LEU A 35 3.31 2.83 -2.27
CA LEU A 35 2.62 4.06 -1.89
C LEU A 35 3.49 5.07 -1.12
N THR A 36 4.63 4.62 -0.62
CA THR A 36 5.54 5.44 0.19
C THR A 36 6.90 5.62 -0.43
N LYS A 37 7.20 4.92 -1.53
CA LYS A 37 8.54 4.80 -2.14
C LYS A 37 9.62 4.37 -1.14
N LEU A 38 9.24 3.59 -0.13
CA LEU A 38 10.16 3.07 0.86
C LEU A 38 10.35 1.57 0.65
N PRO A 39 11.54 1.01 0.88
CA PRO A 39 11.78 -0.40 0.67
C PRO A 39 10.97 -1.26 1.67
N ASP A 40 10.57 -2.45 1.21
CA ASP A 40 9.70 -3.39 1.94
C ASP A 40 10.25 -3.77 3.32
N ASP A 41 11.58 -3.82 3.47
CA ASP A 41 12.29 -4.19 4.69
C ASP A 41 12.03 -3.20 5.85
N MET A 42 11.79 -1.92 5.54
CA MET A 42 11.39 -0.93 6.54
C MET A 42 10.06 -1.26 7.21
N PHE A 43 9.15 -1.92 6.49
CA PHE A 43 7.86 -2.34 7.02
C PHE A 43 7.93 -3.71 7.69
N ALA A 44 8.75 -4.62 7.17
CA ALA A 44 9.00 -5.92 7.80
C ALA A 44 9.66 -5.80 9.19
N ALA A 45 10.36 -4.69 9.46
CA ALA A 45 10.93 -4.40 10.77
C ALA A 45 9.87 -4.03 11.83
N ILE A 46 8.72 -3.48 11.42
CA ILE A 46 7.65 -3.03 12.32
C ILE A 46 6.44 -3.96 12.33
N ILE A 47 6.30 -4.85 11.35
CA ILE A 47 5.25 -5.87 11.31
C ILE A 47 5.83 -7.17 11.87
N PRO A 48 5.28 -7.70 12.98
CA PRO A 48 5.77 -8.93 13.59
C PRO A 48 5.71 -10.11 12.62
N LYS A 49 6.83 -10.84 12.47
CA LYS A 49 6.96 -11.99 11.56
C LYS A 49 6.09 -13.19 11.94
N ASN A 50 5.57 -13.21 13.16
CA ASN A 50 4.81 -14.29 13.76
C ASN A 50 3.30 -14.01 13.80
N MET A 51 2.79 -12.98 13.10
CA MET A 51 1.35 -12.81 12.94
C MET A 51 0.80 -13.89 12.01
N GLU A 52 -0.24 -14.60 12.46
CA GLU A 52 -0.99 -15.50 11.58
C GLU A 52 -1.66 -14.70 10.46
N ASN A 53 -1.78 -15.30 9.27
CA ASN A 53 -2.47 -14.67 8.15
C ASN A 53 -3.90 -14.30 8.54
N GLY A 54 -4.25 -13.02 8.38
CA GLY A 54 -5.56 -12.49 8.76
C GLY A 54 -5.67 -12.03 10.22
N THR A 55 -4.55 -11.99 10.96
CA THR A 55 -4.47 -11.29 12.24
C THR A 55 -4.51 -9.78 11.99
N THR A 56 -5.53 -9.11 12.54
CA THR A 56 -5.54 -7.65 12.61
C THR A 56 -4.79 -7.21 13.87
N GLY A 57 -4.00 -6.15 13.76
CA GLY A 57 -3.21 -5.64 14.85
C GLY A 57 -2.81 -4.18 14.62
N MET A 58 -2.33 -3.55 15.69
CA MET A 58 -1.75 -2.21 15.61
C MET A 58 -0.23 -2.31 15.68
N THR A 59 0.46 -1.55 14.84
CA THR A 59 1.90 -1.36 14.94
C THR A 59 2.22 0.11 15.16
N ILE A 60 3.29 0.38 15.91
CA ILE A 60 3.79 1.74 16.14
C ILE A 60 4.78 2.05 15.03
N VAL A 61 4.47 3.07 14.23
CA VAL A 61 5.38 3.58 13.20
C VAL A 61 6.29 4.65 13.82
N PRO A 62 7.62 4.47 13.82
CA PRO A 62 8.55 5.49 14.29
C PRO A 62 8.34 6.83 13.58
N LYS A 63 8.53 7.95 14.29
CA LYS A 63 8.23 9.30 13.78
C LYS A 63 8.92 9.60 12.44
N ASP A 64 10.18 9.20 12.29
CA ASP A 64 10.94 9.47 11.06
C ASP A 64 10.49 8.59 9.90
N LEU A 65 10.10 7.34 10.18
CA LEU A 65 9.45 6.48 9.17
C LEU A 65 8.12 7.09 8.73
N ALA A 66 7.28 7.57 9.65
CA ALA A 66 6.02 8.23 9.32
C ALA A 66 6.23 9.49 8.46
N LYS A 67 7.26 10.30 8.73
CA LYS A 67 7.62 11.45 7.87
C LYS A 67 8.05 11.01 6.48
N ALA A 68 8.87 9.95 6.38
CA ALA A 68 9.34 9.43 5.11
C ALA A 68 8.18 8.89 4.26
N MET A 69 7.28 8.12 4.88
CA MET A 69 6.05 7.63 4.25
C MET A 69 5.21 8.78 3.70
N ARG A 70 5.00 9.82 4.52
CA ARG A 70 4.24 11.01 4.12
C ARG A 70 4.89 11.74 2.94
N ARG A 71 6.22 11.86 2.93
CA ARG A 71 6.95 12.50 1.83
C ARG A 71 6.74 11.73 0.53
N GLY A 72 7.00 10.42 0.52
CA GLY A 72 6.86 9.61 -0.69
C GLY A 72 5.44 9.57 -1.22
N SER A 73 4.44 9.46 -0.33
CA SER A 73 3.03 9.53 -0.72
C SER A 73 2.68 10.87 -1.39
N LYS A 74 3.16 12.00 -0.86
CA LYS A 74 2.95 13.32 -1.48
C LYS A 74 3.61 13.45 -2.85
N GLU A 75 4.81 12.91 -3.02
CA GLU A 75 5.48 12.90 -4.32
C GLU A 75 4.67 12.13 -5.37
N LEU A 76 4.06 11.00 -4.99
CA LEU A 76 3.20 10.22 -5.88
C LEU A 76 1.90 10.93 -6.22
N GLN A 77 1.26 11.54 -5.21
CA GLN A 77 0.05 12.36 -5.43
C GLN A 77 0.33 13.50 -6.42
N ALA A 78 1.49 14.16 -6.29
CA ALA A 78 1.91 15.20 -7.23
C ALA A 78 2.23 14.63 -8.62
N LYS A 79 2.93 13.50 -8.70
CA LYS A 79 3.30 12.83 -9.96
C LYS A 79 2.08 12.41 -10.78
N TYR A 80 1.05 11.86 -10.12
CA TYR A 80 -0.15 11.34 -10.78
C TYR A 80 -1.32 12.32 -10.80
N ASN A 81 -1.16 13.50 -10.17
CA ASN A 81 -2.20 14.52 -10.06
C ASN A 81 -3.53 13.97 -9.50
N THR A 82 -3.44 13.12 -8.47
CA THR A 82 -4.62 12.53 -7.80
C THR A 82 -4.32 12.26 -6.33
N LEU A 83 -5.37 12.24 -5.50
CA LEU A 83 -5.30 11.78 -4.11
C LEU A 83 -5.84 10.36 -3.94
N ASP A 84 -6.39 9.75 -5.00
CA ASP A 84 -6.92 8.39 -4.95
C ASP A 84 -5.78 7.38 -4.87
N MET A 85 -5.63 6.76 -3.70
CA MET A 85 -4.58 5.77 -3.45
C MET A 85 -4.68 4.54 -4.35
N ILE A 86 -5.88 4.14 -4.79
CA ILE A 86 -6.02 2.99 -5.69
C ILE A 86 -5.49 3.34 -7.08
N ASP A 87 -5.74 4.57 -7.55
CA ASP A 87 -5.20 5.03 -8.83
C ASP A 87 -3.67 5.13 -8.77
N ILE A 88 -3.12 5.67 -7.68
CA ILE A 88 -1.67 5.77 -7.47
C ILE A 88 -1.05 4.37 -7.38
N LEU A 89 -1.61 3.49 -6.55
CA LEU A 89 -1.09 2.15 -6.34
C LEU A 89 -1.14 1.33 -7.63
N TYR A 90 -2.25 1.39 -8.37
CA TYR A 90 -2.38 0.75 -9.68
C TYR A 90 -1.31 1.27 -10.65
N ALA A 91 -1.16 2.59 -10.77
CA ALA A 91 -0.19 3.19 -11.68
C ALA A 91 1.28 2.96 -11.26
N GLU A 92 1.56 2.66 -9.99
CA GLU A 92 2.87 2.21 -9.53
C GLU A 92 3.07 0.70 -9.76
N ALA A 93 2.03 -0.12 -9.63
CA ALA A 93 2.08 -1.57 -9.78
C ALA A 93 2.17 -2.04 -11.25
N THR A 94 1.65 -1.27 -12.20
CA THR A 94 1.61 -1.62 -13.63
C THR A 94 2.73 -1.00 -14.46
N LYS A 95 3.83 -0.58 -13.83
CA LYS A 95 5.04 -0.13 -14.54
C LYS A 95 5.99 -1.28 -14.80
#